data_AF-A0A962UD43-F1
#
_entry.id   AF-A0A962UD43-F1
#
_cell.length_a   1.000
_cell.length_b   1.000
_cell.length_c   1.000
_cell.angle_alpha   90.00
_cell.angle_beta   90.00
_cell.angle_gamma   90.00
#
_symmetry.space_group_name_H-M   'P 1'
#
loop_
_entity.id
_entity.type
_entity.pdbx_description
1 polymer ?
#
loop_
_entity_poly.entity_id
_entity_poly.type
_entity_poly.pdbx_seq_one_letter_code
_entity_poly.pdbx_strand_id
1 'polypeptide(L)'
;MLKKPSTVFSTLQKRILQGCAVILMMGGVILAIDQFVVRKDEPSTQEQLSILEGELGLAQRNDDASKSALRDALTAFEPLTGSIGELGPILTRDEDGARLWLFEYTVREMALYRPGQPNLNIAVRHFGILIAFETAPGWPTWMGDSAPPRPPFTAPLVACLAAMDDYRMGLAGLYAFFTSGLETGSLAQAINQSISAEFHPGLFNSAMRLDVQRALDIVNGLEGEQPRLARFYKIDVPKLDIELPSTEGITRGMEETRTTLQKELDALRAERQTQSARLREESAARMNEARASMQENLAASREEARQRLEAITEKAHQRREESAARRAEAREALQERLAASREEARQRLEAITEKADPPRQETAPSVESATD
;
A
#
# COMPACT_ATOMS: atom_id res chain seq x y z
N MET A 1 -58.61 -12.79 16.37
CA MET A 1 -57.88 -13.38 15.22
C MET A 1 -56.39 -13.29 15.48
N LEU A 2 -55.71 -14.42 15.67
CA LEU A 2 -54.29 -14.65 15.37
C LEU A 2 -54.01 -16.14 15.64
N LYS A 3 -53.86 -16.90 14.55
CA LYS A 3 -53.62 -18.35 14.55
C LYS A 3 -52.28 -18.65 15.24
N LYS A 4 -52.28 -19.57 16.22
CA LYS A 4 -51.05 -20.23 16.71
C LYS A 4 -50.44 -21.04 15.55
N PRO A 5 -49.14 -20.91 15.23
CA PRO A 5 -48.49 -21.83 14.31
C PRO A 5 -48.22 -23.15 15.04
N SER A 6 -48.83 -24.23 14.54
CA SER A 6 -48.60 -25.60 14.96
C SER A 6 -47.24 -26.08 14.46
N THR A 7 -46.23 -26.18 15.33
CA THR A 7 -44.99 -26.91 15.03
C THR A 7 -45.19 -28.40 15.25
N VAL A 8 -45.84 -29.06 14.29
CA VAL A 8 -45.79 -30.52 14.17
C VAL A 8 -44.51 -30.85 13.41
N PHE A 9 -43.40 -30.98 14.13
CA PHE A 9 -42.18 -31.56 13.57
C PHE A 9 -42.48 -33.00 13.16
N SER A 10 -42.30 -33.32 11.88
CA SER A 10 -42.55 -34.67 11.38
C SER A 10 -41.60 -35.67 12.05
N THR A 11 -42.07 -36.89 12.28
CA THR A 11 -41.30 -37.99 12.90
C THR A 11 -39.97 -38.24 12.17
N LEU A 12 -39.92 -37.92 10.87
CA LEU A 12 -38.73 -37.99 10.02
C LEU A 12 -37.68 -36.93 10.39
N GLN A 13 -38.09 -35.68 10.61
CA GLN A 13 -37.18 -34.59 10.99
C GLN A 13 -36.55 -34.81 12.38
N LYS A 14 -37.30 -35.37 13.34
CA LYS A 14 -36.74 -35.74 14.65
C LYS A 14 -35.67 -36.83 14.54
N ARG A 15 -35.89 -37.84 13.69
CA ARG A 15 -34.91 -38.92 13.45
C ARG A 15 -33.65 -38.42 12.77
N ILE A 16 -33.77 -37.49 11.82
CA ILE A 16 -32.62 -36.86 11.17
C ILE A 16 -31.82 -36.03 12.17
N LEU A 17 -32.49 -35.21 13.00
CA LEU A 17 -31.82 -34.39 14.01
C LEU A 17 -31.10 -35.24 15.07
N GLN A 18 -31.71 -36.35 15.49
CA GLN A 18 -31.08 -37.32 16.39
C GLN A 18 -29.88 -38.01 15.74
N GLY A 19 -29.98 -38.38 14.45
CA GLY A 19 -28.85 -38.92 13.69
C GLY A 19 -27.68 -37.94 13.62
N CYS A 20 -27.94 -36.67 13.33
CA CYS A 20 -26.92 -35.63 13.33
C CYS A 20 -26.29 -35.41 14.72
N ALA A 21 -27.09 -35.44 15.79
CA ALA A 21 -26.58 -35.30 17.16
C ALA A 21 -25.66 -36.47 17.56
N VAL A 22 -25.98 -37.70 17.15
CA VAL A 22 -25.14 -38.88 17.40
C VAL A 22 -23.83 -38.80 16.61
N ILE A 23 -23.88 -38.36 15.35
CA ILE A 23 -22.66 -38.18 14.53
C ILE A 23 -21.77 -37.09 15.12
N LEU A 24 -22.34 -35.97 15.59
CA LEU A 24 -21.59 -34.91 16.24
C LEU A 24 -20.98 -35.37 17.57
N MET A 25 -21.71 -36.15 18.38
CA MET A 25 -21.16 -36.72 19.61
C MET A 25 -20.06 -37.76 19.34
N MET A 26 -20.24 -38.65 18.35
CA MET A 26 -19.17 -39.57 17.96
C MET A 26 -17.94 -38.84 17.43
N GLY A 27 -18.13 -37.82 16.59
CA GLY A 27 -17.02 -37.00 16.09
C GLY A 27 -16.27 -36.28 17.22
N GLY A 28 -17.01 -35.74 18.21
CA GLY A 28 -16.42 -35.14 19.41
C GLY A 28 -15.65 -36.13 20.28
N VAL A 29 -16.16 -37.36 20.43
CA VAL A 29 -15.48 -38.43 21.17
C VAL A 29 -14.22 -38.91 20.44
N ILE A 30 -14.27 -39.03 19.11
CA ILE A 30 -13.10 -39.40 18.30
C ILE A 30 -12.02 -38.32 18.40
N LEU A 31 -12.38 -37.03 18.29
CA LEU A 31 -11.44 -35.92 18.46
C LEU A 31 -10.86 -35.87 19.88
N ALA A 32 -11.66 -36.14 20.91
CA ALA A 32 -11.19 -36.19 22.30
C ALA A 32 -10.23 -37.36 22.55
N ILE A 33 -10.49 -38.53 21.93
CA ILE A 33 -9.61 -39.69 22.02
C ILE A 33 -8.30 -39.43 21.27
N ASP A 34 -8.36 -38.84 20.08
CA ASP A 34 -7.18 -38.50 19.28
C ASP A 34 -6.30 -37.49 20.02
N GLN A 35 -6.88 -36.42 20.59
CA GLN A 35 -6.16 -35.46 21.44
C GLN A 35 -5.55 -36.09 22.69
N PHE A 36 -6.20 -37.10 23.27
CA PHE A 36 -5.74 -37.74 24.51
C PHE A 36 -4.67 -38.81 24.26
N VAL A 37 -4.72 -39.49 23.10
CA VAL A 37 -3.73 -40.49 22.69
C VAL A 37 -2.46 -39.81 22.19
N VAL A 38 -2.56 -38.76 21.37
CA VAL A 38 -1.39 -38.02 20.85
C VAL A 38 -0.61 -37.33 21.98
N ARG A 39 -1.29 -36.79 23.00
CA ARG A 39 -0.63 -36.15 24.16
C ARG A 39 0.10 -37.10 25.10
N LYS A 40 -0.12 -38.41 25.02
CA LYS A 40 0.43 -39.38 25.99
C LYS A 40 1.88 -39.77 25.71
N ASP A 41 2.33 -39.59 24.47
CA ASP A 41 3.67 -39.95 24.01
C ASP A 41 4.57 -38.73 23.75
N GLU A 42 4.07 -37.51 23.92
CA GLU A 42 4.90 -36.31 23.85
C GLU A 42 5.69 -36.15 25.17
N PRO A 43 7.03 -36.14 25.13
CA PRO A 43 7.84 -35.88 26.32
C PRO A 43 7.45 -34.52 26.91
N SER A 44 7.42 -34.43 28.23
CA SER A 44 7.12 -33.17 28.91
C SER A 44 8.10 -32.07 28.50
N THR A 45 7.69 -30.80 28.55
CA THR A 45 8.59 -29.66 28.24
C THR A 45 9.92 -29.74 28.99
N GLN A 46 9.90 -30.25 30.23
CA GLN A 46 11.11 -30.38 31.04
C GLN A 46 12.02 -31.53 30.60
N GLU A 47 11.46 -32.63 30.10
CA GLU A 47 12.22 -33.71 29.46
C GLU A 47 12.78 -33.28 28.11
N GLN A 48 12.03 -32.50 27.32
CA GLN A 48 12.54 -31.95 26.07
C GLN A 48 13.70 -30.98 26.31
N LEU A 49 13.60 -30.12 27.33
CA LEU A 49 14.69 -29.23 27.72
C LEU A 49 15.92 -30.00 28.21
N SER A 50 15.75 -31.07 28.99
CA SER A 50 16.91 -31.87 29.45
C SER A 50 17.60 -32.64 28.33
N ILE A 51 16.86 -33.07 27.30
CA ILE A 51 17.43 -33.62 26.07
C ILE A 51 18.28 -32.56 25.34
N LEU A 52 17.76 -31.33 25.22
CA LEU A 52 18.51 -30.22 24.61
C LEU A 52 19.77 -29.86 25.41
N GLU A 53 19.72 -29.91 26.75
CA GLU A 53 20.90 -29.73 27.60
C GLU A 53 21.97 -30.79 27.34
N GLY A 54 21.57 -32.06 27.36
CA GLY A 54 22.49 -33.20 27.22
C GLY A 54 23.12 -33.32 25.83
N GLU A 55 22.34 -33.10 24.77
CA GLU A 55 22.84 -33.29 23.38
C GLU A 55 23.60 -32.10 22.83
N LEU A 56 23.25 -30.87 23.23
CA LEU A 56 23.78 -29.63 22.63
C LEU A 56 24.68 -28.84 23.58
N GLY A 57 24.93 -29.35 24.79
CA GLY A 57 25.75 -28.68 25.80
C GLY A 57 25.13 -27.36 26.26
N LEU A 58 23.80 -27.29 26.26
CA LEU A 58 23.05 -26.13 26.74
C LEU A 58 22.81 -26.24 28.25
N ALA A 59 22.63 -25.09 28.90
CA ALA A 59 22.26 -24.99 30.30
C ALA A 59 20.98 -24.16 30.44
N GLN A 60 19.98 -24.68 31.16
CA GLN A 60 18.79 -23.94 31.52
C GLN A 60 19.12 -22.78 32.47
N ARG A 61 18.64 -21.58 32.13
CA ARG A 61 18.81 -20.35 32.92
C ARG A 61 17.47 -19.65 33.14
N ASN A 62 16.58 -20.34 33.84
CA ASN A 62 15.21 -19.86 34.12
C ASN A 62 15.08 -19.04 35.41
N ASP A 63 16.19 -18.76 36.09
CA ASP A 63 16.24 -17.94 37.31
C ASP A 63 15.96 -16.45 37.01
N ASP A 64 15.51 -15.73 38.04
CA ASP A 64 15.09 -14.33 37.90
C ASP A 64 16.23 -13.40 37.48
N ALA A 65 17.48 -13.69 37.89
CA ALA A 65 18.63 -12.88 37.53
C ALA A 65 18.96 -13.02 36.05
N SER A 66 18.97 -14.25 35.52
CA SER A 66 19.16 -14.52 34.09
C SER A 66 18.05 -13.91 33.23
N LYS A 67 16.79 -13.99 33.67
CA LYS A 67 15.65 -13.34 33.00
C LYS A 67 15.79 -11.81 33.00
N SER A 68 16.24 -11.21 34.09
CA SER A 68 16.48 -9.77 34.17
C SER A 68 17.60 -9.35 33.20
N ALA A 69 18.73 -10.05 33.23
CA ALA A 69 19.87 -9.77 32.35
C ALA A 69 19.48 -9.88 30.86
N LEU A 70 18.67 -10.88 30.51
CA LEU A 70 18.18 -11.04 29.14
C LEU A 70 17.25 -9.87 28.74
N ARG A 71 16.33 -9.43 29.60
CA ARG A 71 15.47 -8.25 29.32
C ARG A 71 16.28 -6.98 29.13
N ASP A 72 17.30 -6.77 29.97
CA ASP A 72 18.18 -5.60 29.87
C ASP A 72 18.93 -5.60 28.53
N ALA A 73 19.45 -6.75 28.10
CA ALA A 73 20.10 -6.90 26.80
C ALA A 73 19.13 -6.63 25.64
N LEU A 74 17.89 -7.12 25.73
CA LEU A 74 16.87 -6.96 24.68
C LEU A 74 16.30 -5.55 24.58
N THR A 75 16.52 -4.69 25.58
CA THR A 75 16.09 -3.28 25.53
C THR A 75 16.74 -2.53 24.35
N ALA A 76 17.97 -2.88 23.98
CA ALA A 76 18.64 -2.33 22.79
C ALA A 76 17.93 -2.69 21.47
N PHE A 77 17.08 -3.72 21.48
CA PHE A 77 16.39 -4.29 20.33
C PHE A 77 14.88 -4.03 20.34
N GLU A 78 14.36 -3.17 21.23
CA GLU A 78 12.93 -2.81 21.26
C GLU A 78 12.37 -2.36 19.88
N PRO A 79 13.12 -1.62 19.03
CA PRO A 79 12.64 -1.30 17.68
C PRO A 79 12.41 -2.53 16.78
N LEU A 80 13.10 -3.64 17.05
CA LEU A 80 13.01 -4.89 16.28
C LEU A 80 11.89 -5.81 16.81
N THR A 81 11.77 -5.90 18.13
CA THR A 81 10.87 -6.85 18.82
C THR A 81 9.54 -6.25 19.24
N GLY A 82 9.44 -4.92 19.34
CA GLY A 82 8.41 -4.27 20.13
C GLY A 82 8.56 -4.58 21.63
N SER A 83 7.53 -4.24 22.40
CA SER A 83 7.51 -4.48 23.85
C SER A 83 7.36 -5.97 24.17
N ILE A 84 8.44 -6.55 24.71
CA ILE A 84 8.50 -7.95 25.13
C ILE A 84 7.60 -8.17 26.36
N GLY A 85 6.75 -9.19 26.29
CA GLY A 85 5.90 -9.65 27.38
C GLY A 85 6.60 -10.71 28.25
N GLU A 86 6.03 -11.91 28.26
CA GLU A 86 6.56 -13.04 29.02
C GLU A 86 7.74 -13.69 28.31
N LEU A 87 8.80 -13.98 29.07
CA LEU A 87 9.91 -14.83 28.65
C LEU A 87 9.58 -16.27 29.02
N GLY A 88 9.65 -17.17 28.04
CA GLY A 88 9.51 -18.61 28.18
C GLY A 88 10.79 -19.27 28.71
N PRO A 89 11.03 -20.55 28.39
CA PRO A 89 12.27 -21.23 28.73
C PRO A 89 13.48 -20.53 28.11
N ILE A 90 14.58 -20.48 28.87
CA ILE A 90 15.85 -19.90 28.45
C ILE A 90 16.93 -20.97 28.55
N LEU A 91 17.62 -21.20 27.44
CA LEU A 91 18.80 -22.04 27.34
C LEU A 91 20.01 -21.18 26.99
N THR A 92 21.16 -21.50 27.56
CA THR A 92 22.41 -20.79 27.28
C THR A 92 23.53 -21.75 26.96
N ARG A 93 24.45 -21.33 26.10
CA ARG A 93 25.75 -21.98 25.87
C ARG A 93 26.83 -20.95 26.11
N ASP A 94 27.66 -21.20 27.10
CA ASP A 94 28.86 -20.41 27.37
C ASP A 94 29.97 -20.80 26.39
N GLU A 95 30.58 -19.83 25.74
CA GLU A 95 31.70 -19.98 24.82
C GLU A 95 32.85 -19.05 25.23
N ASP A 96 34.03 -19.26 24.65
CA ASP A 96 35.19 -18.43 24.96
C ASP A 96 34.96 -16.98 24.44
N GLY A 97 34.77 -16.04 25.37
CA GLY A 97 34.52 -14.63 25.08
C GLY A 97 33.11 -14.28 24.59
N ALA A 98 32.16 -15.23 24.61
CA ALA A 98 30.77 -14.99 24.21
C ALA A 98 29.78 -15.93 24.90
N ARG A 99 28.51 -15.53 24.96
CA ARG A 99 27.39 -16.35 25.43
C ARG A 99 26.27 -16.37 24.41
N LEU A 100 25.87 -17.57 24.01
CA LEU A 100 24.68 -17.82 23.22
C LEU A 100 23.47 -18.00 24.15
N TRP A 101 22.38 -17.32 23.84
CA TRP A 101 21.09 -17.43 24.50
C TRP A 101 20.03 -17.85 23.49
N LEU A 102 19.29 -18.90 23.81
CA LEU A 102 18.15 -19.39 23.06
C LEU A 102 16.93 -19.29 23.95
N PHE A 103 15.87 -18.62 23.50
CA PHE A 103 14.71 -18.37 24.34
C PHE A 103 13.45 -18.16 23.53
N GLU A 104 12.32 -18.43 24.17
CA GLU A 104 11.02 -18.04 23.65
C GLU A 104 10.53 -16.79 24.37
N TYR A 105 9.82 -15.91 23.65
CA TYR A 105 9.23 -14.74 24.25
C TYR A 105 7.91 -14.40 23.59
N THR A 106 7.05 -13.65 24.29
CA THR A 106 5.77 -13.22 23.75
C THR A 106 5.79 -11.74 23.42
N VAL A 107 5.18 -11.37 22.29
CA VAL A 107 4.96 -9.98 21.90
C VAL A 107 3.46 -9.80 21.68
N ARG A 108 2.94 -8.65 22.09
CA ARG A 108 1.56 -8.27 21.76
C ARG A 108 1.54 -7.63 20.39
N GLU A 109 0.99 -8.35 19.42
CA GLU A 109 0.85 -7.87 18.05
C GLU A 109 -0.59 -7.49 17.74
N MET A 110 -0.75 -6.52 16.84
CA MET A 110 -2.04 -6.11 16.33
C MET A 110 -2.49 -7.08 15.24
N ALA A 111 -3.60 -7.78 15.47
CA ALA A 111 -4.11 -8.81 14.58
C ALA A 111 -4.94 -8.28 13.40
N LEU A 112 -5.62 -7.15 13.62
CA LEU A 112 -6.49 -6.51 12.64
C LEU A 112 -6.72 -5.05 13.02
N TYR A 113 -6.37 -4.14 12.12
CA TYR A 113 -6.87 -2.76 12.16
C TYR A 113 -8.15 -2.67 11.34
N ARG A 114 -9.30 -2.48 12.00
CA ARG A 114 -10.57 -2.13 11.34
C ARG A 114 -11.01 -0.75 11.80
N PRO A 115 -11.15 0.24 10.89
CA PRO A 115 -11.68 1.54 11.24
C PRO A 115 -13.05 1.41 11.94
N GLY A 116 -13.17 1.94 13.17
CA GLY A 116 -14.41 1.92 13.95
C GLY A 116 -14.66 0.66 14.80
N GLN A 117 -13.73 -0.31 14.83
CA GLN A 117 -13.75 -1.44 15.78
C GLN A 117 -12.52 -1.41 16.68
N PRO A 118 -12.59 -1.96 17.91
CA PRO A 118 -11.43 -2.04 18.78
C PRO A 118 -10.34 -2.92 18.15
N ASN A 119 -9.09 -2.48 18.26
CA ASN A 119 -7.93 -3.26 17.82
C ASN A 119 -7.90 -4.59 18.59
N LEU A 120 -7.80 -5.69 17.85
CA LEU A 120 -7.56 -7.00 18.45
C LEU A 120 -6.05 -7.17 18.63
N ASN A 121 -5.58 -7.21 19.87
CA ASN A 121 -4.20 -7.55 20.19
C ASN A 121 -4.11 -9.02 20.56
N ILE A 122 -3.18 -9.75 19.95
CA ILE A 122 -2.93 -11.17 20.22
C ILE A 122 -1.51 -11.30 20.77
N ALA A 123 -1.34 -12.13 21.80
CA ALA A 123 -0.02 -12.52 22.26
C ALA A 123 0.53 -13.58 21.30
N VAL A 124 1.60 -13.22 20.59
CA VAL A 124 2.30 -14.09 19.65
C VAL A 124 3.58 -14.56 20.32
N ARG A 125 3.91 -15.86 20.17
CA ARG A 125 5.18 -16.40 20.64
C ARG A 125 6.22 -16.33 19.53
N HIS A 126 7.41 -15.89 19.90
CA HIS A 126 8.59 -15.75 19.05
C HIS A 126 9.76 -16.53 19.62
N PHE A 127 10.68 -16.91 18.74
CA PHE A 127 11.95 -17.52 19.09
C PHE A 127 13.08 -16.51 18.89
N GLY A 128 13.89 -16.36 19.93
CA GLY A 128 15.02 -15.45 19.98
C GLY A 128 16.36 -16.19 20.11
N ILE A 129 17.33 -15.75 19.32
CA ILE A 129 18.73 -16.15 19.38
C ILE A 129 19.54 -14.89 19.67
N LEU A 130 20.07 -14.76 20.88
CA LEU A 130 20.92 -13.64 21.28
C LEU A 130 22.34 -14.13 21.52
N ILE A 131 23.31 -13.47 20.91
CA ILE A 131 24.74 -13.70 21.13
C ILE A 131 25.30 -12.46 21.80
N ALA A 132 25.80 -12.63 23.02
CA ALA A 132 26.40 -11.57 23.82
C ALA A 132 27.91 -11.77 23.92
N PHE A 133 28.69 -10.79 23.45
CA PHE A 133 30.15 -10.80 23.51
C PHE A 133 30.65 -10.11 24.77
N GLU A 134 31.82 -10.52 25.27
CA GLU A 134 32.48 -9.85 26.39
C GLU A 134 33.07 -8.48 25.99
N THR A 135 33.47 -8.35 24.73
CA THR A 135 34.08 -7.12 24.17
C THR A 135 33.35 -6.68 22.92
N ALA A 136 33.28 -5.36 22.71
CA ALA A 136 32.52 -4.78 21.60
C ALA A 136 33.28 -5.03 20.29
N PRO A 137 32.71 -5.80 19.35
CA PRO A 137 33.43 -6.29 18.18
C PRO A 137 33.60 -5.24 17.06
N GLY A 138 33.17 -3.99 17.30
CA GLY A 138 33.33 -2.87 16.37
C GLY A 138 32.34 -2.87 15.20
N TRP A 139 31.32 -3.73 15.21
CA TRP A 139 30.33 -3.80 14.13
C TRP A 139 29.48 -2.54 14.01
N PRO A 140 28.98 -2.23 12.80
CA PRO A 140 27.98 -1.18 12.64
C PRO A 140 26.69 -1.55 13.37
N THR A 141 26.05 -0.57 14.00
CA THR A 141 24.70 -0.73 14.54
C THR A 141 23.72 -0.91 13.40
N TRP A 142 22.91 -1.98 13.45
CA TRP A 142 21.93 -2.30 12.41
C TRP A 142 20.71 -2.97 13.03
N MET A 143 19.53 -2.68 12.48
CA MET A 143 18.26 -3.33 12.84
C MET A 143 17.44 -3.41 11.56
N GLY A 144 16.95 -4.60 11.19
CA GLY A 144 16.05 -4.70 10.05
C GLY A 144 15.66 -6.13 9.68
N ASP A 145 14.76 -6.22 8.70
CA ASP A 145 14.56 -7.43 7.93
C ASP A 145 15.87 -7.75 7.19
N SER A 146 16.13 -9.01 6.89
CA SER A 146 17.39 -9.60 6.40
C SER A 146 18.03 -9.01 5.11
N ALA A 147 17.62 -7.81 4.66
CA ALA A 147 18.19 -7.00 3.59
C ALA A 147 19.01 -5.81 4.16
N PRO A 148 20.34 -5.95 4.38
CA PRO A 148 21.16 -4.87 4.93
C PRO A 148 21.34 -3.70 3.93
N PRO A 149 21.41 -2.44 4.40
CA PRO A 149 21.42 -1.27 3.51
C PRO A 149 22.72 -1.02 2.72
N ARG A 150 23.87 -1.67 3.06
CA ARG A 150 25.19 -1.67 2.36
C ARG A 150 26.26 -2.39 3.25
N PRO A 151 27.50 -2.68 2.76
CA PRO A 151 28.47 -3.59 3.41
C PRO A 151 28.85 -3.19 4.85
N PRO A 152 29.18 -4.14 5.76
CA PRO A 152 30.32 -5.08 5.64
C PRO A 152 29.94 -6.54 5.33
N PHE A 153 28.74 -6.78 4.83
CA PHE A 153 28.24 -8.13 4.56
C PHE A 153 28.75 -8.67 3.21
N THR A 154 29.50 -9.77 3.23
CA THR A 154 29.97 -10.45 2.02
C THR A 154 28.80 -11.09 1.25
N ALA A 155 28.93 -11.32 -0.06
CA ALA A 155 27.87 -11.97 -0.85
C ALA A 155 27.39 -13.34 -0.30
N PRO A 156 28.29 -14.21 0.22
CA PRO A 156 27.86 -15.42 0.93
C PRO A 156 27.00 -15.15 2.16
N LEU A 157 27.33 -14.11 2.94
CA LEU A 157 26.61 -13.77 4.15
C LEU A 157 25.23 -13.18 3.84
N VAL A 158 25.10 -12.39 2.77
CA VAL A 158 23.80 -11.94 2.25
C VAL A 158 22.94 -13.14 1.83
N ALA A 159 23.53 -14.15 1.19
CA ALA A 159 22.81 -15.38 0.84
C ALA A 159 22.39 -16.20 2.07
N CYS A 160 23.22 -16.27 3.12
CA CYS A 160 22.88 -16.92 4.38
C CYS A 160 21.74 -16.20 5.11
N LEU A 161 21.75 -14.87 5.16
CA LEU A 161 20.68 -14.06 5.73
C LEU A 161 19.37 -14.24 4.98
N ALA A 162 19.42 -14.23 3.63
CA ALA A 162 18.26 -14.48 2.80
C ALA A 162 17.70 -15.91 2.95
N ALA A 163 18.50 -16.88 3.41
CA ALA A 163 18.02 -18.24 3.65
C ALA A 163 17.35 -18.42 5.03
N MET A 164 17.41 -17.40 5.90
CA MET A 164 16.61 -17.30 7.13
C MET A 164 15.33 -16.51 6.86
N ASP A 165 14.59 -16.91 5.81
CA ASP A 165 13.23 -16.43 5.55
C ASP A 165 12.43 -16.56 6.87
N ASP A 166 11.75 -15.49 7.30
CA ASP A 166 11.09 -15.34 8.61
C ASP A 166 11.95 -14.91 9.81
N TYR A 167 13.23 -14.51 9.64
CA TYR A 167 13.98 -13.87 10.73
C TYR A 167 14.31 -12.41 10.46
N ARG A 168 14.35 -11.64 11.55
CA ARG A 168 14.92 -10.30 11.63
C ARG A 168 16.21 -10.34 12.41
N MET A 169 17.14 -9.45 12.07
CA MET A 169 18.44 -9.36 12.73
C MET A 169 18.70 -7.94 13.23
N GLY A 170 19.36 -7.86 14.38
CA GLY A 170 19.88 -6.63 14.95
C GLY A 170 21.31 -6.81 15.44
N LEU A 171 22.11 -5.76 15.32
CA LEU A 171 23.45 -5.60 15.89
C LEU A 171 23.47 -4.33 16.76
N ALA A 172 23.82 -4.47 18.04
CA ALA A 172 23.91 -3.35 18.96
C ALA A 172 24.99 -3.57 20.02
N GLY A 173 26.11 -2.83 19.92
CA GLY A 173 27.19 -2.87 20.90
C GLY A 173 27.80 -4.26 21.02
N LEU A 174 27.52 -4.95 22.13
CA LEU A 174 28.00 -6.29 22.44
C LEU A 174 27.10 -7.41 21.92
N TYR A 175 26.00 -7.07 21.26
CA TYR A 175 24.91 -8.01 21.00
C TYR A 175 24.65 -8.19 19.51
N ALA A 176 24.56 -9.45 19.09
CA ALA A 176 23.89 -9.84 17.85
C ALA A 176 22.60 -10.59 18.20
N PHE A 177 21.49 -10.15 17.65
CA PHE A 177 20.17 -10.69 17.97
C PHE A 177 19.44 -11.09 16.69
N PHE A 178 18.88 -12.30 16.70
CA PHE A 178 18.02 -12.82 15.67
C PHE A 178 16.69 -13.17 16.30
N THR A 179 15.60 -12.74 15.68
CA THR A 179 14.26 -13.12 16.11
C THR A 179 13.45 -13.60 14.92
N SER A 180 12.64 -14.64 15.14
CA SER A 180 11.56 -14.92 14.20
C SER A 180 10.70 -13.65 14.07
N GLY A 181 10.38 -13.26 12.85
CA GLY A 181 9.39 -12.24 12.51
C GLY A 181 8.16 -12.92 11.92
N LEU A 182 6.99 -12.30 12.09
CA LEU A 182 5.81 -12.68 11.33
C LEU A 182 5.63 -11.72 10.15
N GLU A 183 5.85 -12.18 8.93
CA GLU A 183 5.42 -11.43 7.76
C GLU A 183 3.88 -11.42 7.68
N THR A 184 3.30 -10.23 7.88
CA THR A 184 1.98 -9.81 7.39
C THR A 184 0.83 -10.85 7.40
N GLY A 185 0.05 -10.85 8.49
CA GLY A 185 -1.21 -11.60 8.58
C GLY A 185 -1.43 -12.29 9.92
N SER A 186 -1.17 -11.56 10.99
CA SER A 186 -1.04 -12.02 12.39
C SER A 186 -2.18 -12.90 12.92
N LEU A 187 -3.39 -12.88 12.36
CA LEU A 187 -4.48 -13.77 12.77
C LEU A 187 -4.37 -15.19 12.18
N ALA A 188 -4.12 -15.32 10.87
CA ALA A 188 -4.01 -16.64 10.23
C ALA A 188 -2.78 -17.40 10.74
N GLN A 189 -1.72 -16.67 11.01
CA GLN A 189 -0.45 -17.22 11.50
C GLN A 189 -0.51 -17.55 13.01
N ALA A 190 -1.15 -16.72 13.85
CA ALA A 190 -1.43 -17.09 15.24
C ALA A 190 -2.34 -18.33 15.36
N ILE A 191 -3.28 -18.49 14.43
CA ILE A 191 -4.10 -19.71 14.33
C ILE A 191 -3.22 -20.89 13.93
N ASN A 192 -2.33 -20.76 12.95
CA ASN A 192 -1.40 -21.83 12.57
C ASN A 192 -0.45 -22.22 13.73
N GLN A 193 0.08 -21.25 14.47
CA GLN A 193 0.87 -21.48 15.70
C GLN A 193 0.10 -22.28 16.76
N SER A 194 -1.21 -22.05 16.88
CA SER A 194 -2.06 -22.80 17.81
C SER A 194 -2.34 -24.24 17.35
N ILE A 195 -2.12 -24.54 16.07
CA ILE A 195 -2.45 -25.83 15.44
C ILE A 195 -1.23 -26.77 15.40
N SER A 196 -0.01 -26.28 15.14
CA SER A 196 1.19 -27.12 15.23
C SER A 196 2.47 -26.31 15.48
N ALA A 197 3.31 -26.82 16.39
CA ALA A 197 4.62 -26.27 16.75
C ALA A 197 5.67 -26.46 15.63
N GLU A 198 5.43 -27.33 14.66
CA GLU A 198 6.38 -27.62 13.57
C GLU A 198 6.44 -26.49 12.53
N PHE A 199 5.37 -25.70 12.40
CA PHE A 199 5.27 -24.65 11.38
C PHE A 199 5.95 -23.33 11.75
N HIS A 200 6.51 -23.21 12.97
CA HIS A 200 7.14 -21.96 13.40
C HIS A 200 8.42 -22.18 14.19
N PRO A 201 9.43 -21.29 14.00
CA PRO A 201 10.66 -21.37 14.77
C PRO A 201 10.39 -21.31 16.28
N GLY A 202 11.06 -22.17 17.03
CA GLY A 202 10.81 -22.39 18.46
C GLY A 202 11.87 -23.30 19.06
N LEU A 203 11.99 -23.33 20.39
CA LEU A 203 13.01 -24.14 21.08
C LEU A 203 12.87 -25.64 20.79
N PHE A 204 11.63 -26.08 20.57
CA PHE A 204 11.27 -27.47 20.34
C PHE A 204 11.04 -27.80 18.86
N ASN A 205 11.32 -26.85 17.96
CA ASN A 205 11.21 -27.07 16.52
C ASN A 205 12.41 -27.89 16.01
N SER A 206 12.17 -28.82 15.08
CA SER A 206 13.22 -29.62 14.44
C SER A 206 14.25 -28.79 13.66
N ALA A 207 13.84 -27.62 13.13
CA ALA A 207 14.69 -26.67 12.42
C ALA A 207 15.54 -25.78 13.34
N MET A 208 15.27 -25.76 14.65
CA MET A 208 15.98 -24.89 15.62
C MET A 208 17.51 -25.02 15.52
N ARG A 209 18.03 -26.24 15.38
CA ARG A 209 19.48 -26.47 15.25
C ARG A 209 20.07 -25.81 14.01
N LEU A 210 19.34 -25.85 12.90
CA LEU A 210 19.75 -25.27 11.63
C LEU A 210 19.72 -23.73 11.71
N ASP A 211 18.68 -23.16 12.30
CA ASP A 211 18.55 -21.71 12.47
C ASP A 211 19.64 -21.14 13.38
N VAL A 212 19.92 -21.81 14.50
CA VAL A 212 21.02 -21.44 15.39
C VAL A 212 22.37 -21.56 14.68
N GLN A 213 22.59 -22.63 13.91
CA GLN A 213 23.82 -22.77 13.12
C GLN A 213 23.98 -21.64 12.09
N ARG A 214 22.91 -21.26 11.41
CA ARG A 214 22.91 -20.14 10.44
C ARG A 214 23.22 -18.81 11.12
N ALA A 215 22.61 -18.53 12.27
CA ALA A 215 22.91 -17.33 13.06
C ALA A 215 24.39 -17.24 13.45
N LEU A 216 24.98 -18.36 13.90
CA LEU A 216 26.41 -18.44 14.22
C LEU A 216 27.29 -18.27 12.97
N ASP A 217 26.94 -18.88 11.84
CA ASP A 217 27.69 -18.75 10.59
C ASP A 217 27.68 -17.30 10.07
N ILE A 218 26.56 -16.60 10.22
CA ILE A 218 26.44 -15.17 9.91
C ILE A 218 27.37 -14.37 10.82
N VAL A 219 27.29 -14.52 12.15
CA VAL A 219 28.11 -13.76 13.09
C VAL A 219 29.61 -14.04 12.93
N ASN A 220 29.99 -15.29 12.67
CA ASN A 220 31.36 -15.68 12.38
C ASN A 220 31.87 -15.14 11.03
N GLY A 221 30.96 -14.84 10.10
CA GLY A 221 31.27 -14.25 8.81
C GLY A 221 31.33 -12.72 8.80
N LEU A 222 30.96 -12.05 9.90
CA LEU A 222 31.10 -10.59 10.03
C LEU A 222 32.56 -10.20 10.21
N GLU A 223 32.98 -9.12 9.55
CA GLU A 223 34.29 -8.52 9.77
C GLU A 223 34.34 -7.84 11.15
N GLY A 224 35.28 -8.24 12.01
CA GLY A 224 35.48 -7.67 13.35
C GLY A 224 36.49 -8.46 14.20
N GLU A 225 36.73 -8.00 15.42
CA GLU A 225 37.67 -8.61 16.39
C GLU A 225 36.96 -9.56 17.40
N GLN A 226 35.89 -10.22 16.99
CA GLN A 226 35.18 -11.18 17.84
C GLN A 226 35.84 -12.57 17.87
N PRO A 227 35.70 -13.32 18.98
CA PRO A 227 36.04 -14.75 19.00
C PRO A 227 35.17 -15.52 18.00
N ARG A 228 35.75 -16.57 17.40
CA ARG A 228 35.01 -17.49 16.52
C ARG A 228 34.18 -18.45 17.36
N LEU A 229 32.87 -18.39 17.16
CA LEU A 229 31.91 -19.22 17.88
C LEU A 229 31.92 -20.65 17.35
N ALA A 230 31.84 -21.61 18.27
CA ALA A 230 31.80 -23.02 17.95
C ALA A 230 30.50 -23.36 17.20
N ARG A 231 30.60 -24.23 16.18
CA ARG A 231 29.41 -24.67 15.44
C ARG A 231 28.43 -25.35 16.39
N PHE A 232 27.15 -25.02 16.24
CA PHE A 232 26.04 -25.64 16.97
C PHE A 232 25.75 -27.05 16.47
N TYR A 233 25.94 -27.26 15.17
CA TYR A 233 25.79 -28.56 14.53
C TYR A 233 27.03 -28.85 13.68
N LYS A 234 27.71 -29.96 13.99
CA LYS A 234 28.81 -30.46 13.19
C LYS A 234 28.27 -31.62 12.35
N ILE A 235 28.07 -31.38 11.05
CA ILE A 235 28.02 -32.50 10.12
C ILE A 235 29.46 -33.01 10.05
N ASP A 236 29.76 -34.04 10.82
CA ASP A 236 30.92 -34.88 10.55
C ASP A 236 30.63 -35.56 9.23
N VAL A 237 30.93 -34.89 8.11
CA VAL A 237 31.06 -35.57 6.83
C VAL A 237 32.32 -36.41 7.01
N PRO A 238 32.23 -37.75 7.18
CA PRO A 238 33.44 -38.55 7.11
C PRO A 238 34.11 -38.18 5.81
N LYS A 239 35.44 -37.96 5.82
CA LYS A 239 36.21 -37.89 4.58
C LYS A 239 35.98 -39.21 3.86
N LEU A 240 34.98 -39.20 2.99
CA LEU A 240 34.73 -40.26 2.05
C LEU A 240 35.87 -40.14 1.07
N ASP A 241 36.92 -40.96 1.27
CA ASP A 241 37.89 -41.33 0.24
C ASP A 241 37.16 -42.16 -0.82
N ILE A 242 36.15 -41.55 -1.44
CA ILE A 242 35.61 -42.00 -2.72
C ILE A 242 36.51 -41.34 -3.75
N GLU A 243 37.20 -42.15 -4.55
CA GLU A 243 37.74 -41.66 -5.83
C GLU A 243 36.58 -41.03 -6.59
N LEU A 244 36.56 -39.69 -6.63
CA LEU A 244 35.56 -38.92 -7.34
C LEU A 244 35.49 -39.48 -8.78
N PRO A 245 34.35 -40.03 -9.22
CA PRO A 245 34.23 -40.50 -10.59
C PRO A 245 34.51 -39.32 -11.52
N SER A 246 35.25 -39.57 -12.61
CA SER A 246 35.75 -38.51 -13.50
C SER A 246 34.66 -37.48 -13.77
N THR A 247 34.88 -36.24 -13.33
CA THR A 247 33.87 -35.18 -13.41
C THR A 247 33.59 -34.76 -14.85
N GLU A 248 34.42 -35.16 -15.82
CA GLU A 248 34.32 -34.79 -17.23
C GLU A 248 32.93 -35.06 -17.85
N GLY A 249 32.30 -36.19 -17.54
CA GLY A 249 30.98 -36.51 -18.08
C GLY A 249 29.88 -35.61 -17.51
N ILE A 250 29.98 -35.27 -16.22
CA ILE A 250 29.01 -34.45 -15.50
C ILE A 250 29.21 -32.98 -15.84
N THR A 251 30.46 -32.49 -15.88
CA THR A 251 30.78 -31.12 -16.27
C THR A 251 30.38 -30.85 -17.71
N ARG A 252 30.63 -31.80 -18.63
CA ARG A 252 30.18 -31.69 -20.02
C ARG A 252 28.66 -31.64 -20.13
N GLY A 253 27.94 -32.52 -19.41
CA GLY A 253 26.48 -32.48 -19.40
C GLY A 253 25.92 -31.17 -18.81
N MET A 254 26.55 -30.61 -17.77
CA MET A 254 26.16 -29.31 -17.22
C MET A 254 26.47 -28.15 -18.20
N GLU A 255 27.58 -28.18 -18.91
CA GLU A 255 27.93 -27.19 -19.93
C GLU A 255 27.00 -27.24 -21.14
N GLU A 256 26.65 -28.44 -21.62
CA GLU A 256 25.64 -28.64 -22.67
C GLU A 256 24.26 -28.12 -22.21
N THR A 257 23.86 -28.40 -20.97
CA THR A 257 22.60 -27.89 -20.41
C THR A 257 22.64 -26.36 -20.30
N ARG A 258 23.74 -25.79 -19.80
CA ARG A 258 23.94 -24.34 -19.65
C ARG A 258 23.90 -23.62 -20.99
N THR A 259 24.56 -24.16 -22.01
CA THR A 259 24.56 -23.56 -23.34
C THR A 259 23.19 -23.64 -24.01
N THR A 260 22.44 -24.71 -23.77
CA THR A 260 21.06 -24.85 -24.26
C THR A 260 20.14 -23.83 -23.60
N LEU A 261 20.15 -23.74 -22.26
CA LEU A 261 19.35 -22.76 -21.52
C LEU A 261 19.72 -21.31 -21.88
N GLN A 262 21.01 -21.03 -22.12
CA GLN A 262 21.46 -19.72 -22.54
C GLN A 262 20.89 -19.34 -23.92
N LYS A 263 20.88 -20.27 -24.88
CA LYS A 263 20.27 -20.04 -26.20
C LYS A 263 18.77 -19.81 -26.11
N GLU A 264 18.06 -20.57 -25.28
CA GLU A 264 16.62 -20.38 -25.06
C GLU A 264 16.33 -19.01 -24.42
N LEU A 265 17.13 -18.60 -23.44
CA LEU A 265 16.99 -17.29 -22.80
C LEU A 265 17.21 -16.15 -23.79
N ASP A 266 18.22 -16.27 -24.66
CA ASP A 266 18.52 -15.25 -25.66
C ASP A 266 17.46 -15.20 -26.77
N ALA A 267 16.89 -16.35 -27.16
CA ALA A 267 15.73 -16.42 -28.06
C ALA A 267 14.49 -15.73 -27.46
N LEU A 268 14.17 -16.01 -26.19
CA LEU A 268 13.05 -15.37 -25.48
C LEU A 268 13.26 -13.86 -25.32
N ARG A 269 14.49 -13.41 -25.07
CA ARG A 269 14.82 -11.98 -25.02
C ARG A 269 14.61 -11.31 -26.37
N ALA A 270 15.03 -11.94 -27.47
CA ALA A 270 14.82 -11.43 -28.82
C ALA A 270 13.32 -11.37 -29.18
N GLU A 271 12.55 -12.40 -28.81
CA GLU A 271 11.10 -12.41 -29.02
C GLU A 271 10.41 -11.30 -28.21
N ARG A 272 10.76 -11.14 -26.93
CA ARG A 272 10.22 -10.04 -26.10
C ARG A 272 10.58 -8.67 -26.68
N GLN A 273 11.80 -8.49 -27.18
CA GLN A 273 12.21 -7.23 -27.82
C GLN A 273 11.37 -6.93 -29.06
N THR A 274 11.18 -7.91 -29.94
CA THR A 274 10.36 -7.72 -31.16
C THR A 274 8.88 -7.47 -30.84
N GLN A 275 8.30 -8.19 -29.89
CA GLN A 275 6.94 -7.91 -29.40
C GLN A 275 6.83 -6.49 -28.82
N SER A 276 7.80 -6.07 -28.01
CA SER A 276 7.81 -4.72 -27.44
C SER A 276 7.97 -3.63 -28.51
N ALA A 277 8.70 -3.89 -29.60
CA ALA A 277 8.84 -2.96 -30.71
C ALA A 277 7.51 -2.83 -31.46
N ARG A 278 6.85 -3.95 -31.77
CA ARG A 278 5.51 -3.97 -32.40
C ARG A 278 4.47 -3.21 -31.58
N LEU A 279 4.41 -3.45 -30.27
CA LEU A 279 3.47 -2.74 -29.40
C LEU A 279 3.74 -1.22 -29.36
N ARG A 280 5.01 -0.80 -29.40
CA ARG A 280 5.37 0.62 -29.48
C ARG A 280 4.94 1.23 -30.82
N GLU A 281 5.15 0.53 -31.93
CA GLU A 281 4.73 0.99 -33.26
C GLU A 281 3.20 1.09 -33.36
N GLU A 282 2.46 0.08 -32.89
CA GLU A 282 1.00 0.10 -32.84
C GLU A 282 0.47 1.23 -31.96
N SER A 283 1.10 1.45 -30.80
CA SER A 283 0.75 2.56 -29.90
C SER A 283 1.02 3.92 -30.55
N ALA A 284 2.17 4.08 -31.21
CA ALA A 284 2.51 5.31 -31.94
C ALA A 284 1.52 5.58 -33.09
N ALA A 285 1.12 4.54 -33.83
CA ALA A 285 0.12 4.65 -34.89
C ALA A 285 -1.23 5.12 -34.33
N ARG A 286 -1.73 4.50 -33.25
CA ARG A 286 -2.99 4.90 -32.58
C ARG A 286 -2.93 6.33 -32.05
N MET A 287 -1.81 6.74 -31.46
CA MET A 287 -1.64 8.11 -30.97
C MET A 287 -1.63 9.13 -32.11
N ASN A 288 -0.99 8.81 -33.24
CA ASN A 288 -0.98 9.68 -34.41
C ASN A 288 -2.37 9.82 -35.03
N GLU A 289 -3.13 8.71 -35.14
CA GLU A 289 -4.50 8.72 -35.61
C GLU A 289 -5.43 9.54 -34.69
N ALA A 290 -5.32 9.33 -33.37
CA ALA A 290 -6.08 10.11 -32.38
C ALA A 290 -5.74 11.62 -32.46
N ARG A 291 -4.46 11.95 -32.66
CA ARG A 291 -4.02 13.35 -32.81
C ARG A 291 -4.57 13.96 -34.10
N ALA A 292 -4.55 13.24 -35.21
CA ALA A 292 -5.12 13.70 -36.49
C ALA A 292 -6.63 13.97 -36.36
N SER A 293 -7.38 13.03 -35.77
CA SER A 293 -8.81 13.20 -35.51
C SER A 293 -9.10 14.40 -34.60
N MET A 294 -8.30 14.60 -33.54
CA MET A 294 -8.44 15.76 -32.67
C MET A 294 -8.16 17.08 -33.40
N GLN A 295 -7.16 17.12 -34.29
CA GLN A 295 -6.87 18.30 -35.10
C GLN A 295 -8.01 18.63 -36.06
N GLU A 296 -8.61 17.63 -36.70
CA GLU A 296 -9.76 17.81 -37.57
C GLU A 296 -10.98 18.35 -36.79
N ASN A 297 -11.28 17.77 -35.64
CA ASN A 297 -12.36 18.23 -34.77
C ASN A 297 -12.13 19.66 -34.25
N LEU A 298 -10.89 20.02 -33.91
CA LEU A 298 -10.54 21.38 -33.52
C LEU A 298 -10.66 22.37 -34.68
N ALA A 299 -10.29 21.98 -35.89
CA ALA A 299 -10.46 22.81 -37.08
C ALA A 299 -11.95 23.06 -37.38
N ALA A 300 -12.78 22.01 -37.34
CA ALA A 300 -14.23 22.12 -37.50
C ALA A 300 -14.84 23.03 -36.41
N SER A 301 -14.47 22.82 -35.14
CA SER A 301 -14.97 23.64 -34.03
C SER A 301 -14.57 25.12 -34.15
N ARG A 302 -13.36 25.41 -34.63
CA ARG A 302 -12.91 26.79 -34.90
C ARG A 302 -13.72 27.44 -36.01
N GLU A 303 -14.02 26.70 -37.07
CA GLU A 303 -14.82 27.20 -38.18
C GLU A 303 -16.27 27.46 -37.74
N GLU A 304 -16.88 26.56 -36.97
CA GLU A 304 -18.19 26.79 -36.37
C GLU A 304 -18.21 28.03 -35.46
N ALA A 305 -17.17 28.21 -34.64
CA ALA A 305 -17.05 29.38 -33.78
C ALA A 305 -16.93 30.68 -34.60
N ARG A 306 -16.17 30.65 -35.70
CA ARG A 306 -16.03 31.77 -36.63
C ARG A 306 -17.37 32.14 -37.26
N GLN A 307 -18.10 31.17 -37.80
CA GLN A 307 -19.42 31.39 -38.41
C GLN A 307 -20.43 31.96 -37.39
N ARG A 308 -20.40 31.48 -36.14
CA ARG A 308 -21.23 32.04 -35.06
C ARG A 308 -20.88 33.50 -34.77
N LEU A 309 -19.58 33.85 -34.74
CA LEU A 309 -19.15 35.23 -34.54
C LEU A 309 -19.60 36.12 -35.69
N GLU A 310 -19.41 35.70 -36.94
CA GLU A 310 -19.86 36.44 -38.13
C GLU A 310 -21.38 36.70 -38.06
N ALA A 311 -22.19 35.69 -37.77
CA ALA A 311 -23.64 35.85 -37.61
C ALA A 311 -24.04 36.79 -36.46
N ILE A 312 -23.31 36.78 -35.33
CA ILE A 312 -23.53 37.71 -34.23
C ILE A 312 -23.18 39.15 -34.66
N THR A 313 -22.07 39.33 -35.36
CA THR A 313 -21.64 40.65 -35.84
C THR A 313 -22.62 41.22 -36.86
N GLU A 314 -23.12 40.41 -37.79
CA GLU A 314 -24.12 40.82 -38.77
C GLU A 314 -25.44 41.23 -38.08
N LYS A 315 -25.95 40.43 -37.14
CA LYS A 315 -27.13 40.79 -36.34
C LYS A 315 -26.91 42.07 -35.53
N ALA A 316 -25.71 42.30 -35.01
CA ALA A 316 -25.38 43.53 -34.31
C ALA A 316 -25.35 44.75 -35.25
N HIS A 317 -24.83 44.58 -36.48
CA HIS A 317 -24.86 45.60 -37.53
C HIS A 317 -26.30 45.94 -37.95
N GLN A 318 -27.13 44.94 -38.23
CA GLN A 318 -28.55 45.13 -38.56
C GLN A 318 -29.30 45.90 -37.46
N ARG A 319 -29.12 45.52 -36.19
CA ARG A 319 -29.73 46.26 -35.05
C ARG A 319 -29.25 47.71 -34.97
N ARG A 320 -27.99 47.98 -35.30
CA ARG A 320 -27.45 49.35 -35.32
C ARG A 320 -28.10 50.17 -36.45
N GLU A 321 -28.22 49.60 -37.64
CA GLU A 321 -28.87 50.23 -38.78
C GLU A 321 -30.36 50.50 -38.51
N GLU A 322 -31.10 49.51 -37.99
CA GLU A 322 -32.49 49.69 -37.56
C GLU A 322 -32.62 50.80 -36.49
N SER A 323 -31.71 50.83 -35.51
CA SER A 323 -31.71 51.89 -34.51
C SER A 323 -31.39 53.28 -35.09
N ALA A 324 -30.60 53.34 -36.16
CA ALA A 324 -30.29 54.59 -36.85
C ALA A 324 -31.49 55.06 -37.68
N ALA A 325 -32.15 54.14 -38.39
CA ALA A 325 -33.39 54.40 -39.13
C ALA A 325 -34.49 54.93 -38.20
N ARG A 326 -34.77 54.26 -37.07
CA ARG A 326 -35.75 54.74 -36.08
C ARG A 326 -35.41 56.11 -35.51
N ARG A 327 -34.12 56.42 -35.34
CA ARG A 327 -33.68 57.76 -34.90
C ARG A 327 -33.90 58.82 -35.98
N ALA A 328 -33.72 58.48 -37.25
CA ALA A 328 -34.02 59.37 -38.37
C ALA A 328 -35.53 59.64 -38.47
N GLU A 329 -36.36 58.60 -38.43
CA GLU A 329 -37.83 58.72 -38.42
C GLU A 329 -38.33 59.56 -37.23
N ALA A 330 -37.82 59.30 -36.02
CA ALA A 330 -38.18 60.09 -34.84
C ALA A 330 -37.76 61.57 -34.96
N ARG A 331 -36.66 61.85 -35.66
CA ARG A 331 -36.20 63.21 -35.91
C ARG A 331 -37.09 63.92 -36.92
N GLU A 332 -37.49 63.24 -38.00
CA GLU A 332 -38.44 63.77 -38.99
C GLU A 332 -39.80 64.07 -38.35
N ALA A 333 -40.35 63.12 -37.59
CA ALA A 333 -41.61 63.32 -36.86
C ALA A 333 -41.54 64.49 -35.86
N LEU A 334 -40.39 64.70 -35.21
CA LEU A 334 -40.18 65.84 -34.32
C LEU A 334 -40.08 67.16 -35.10
N GLN A 335 -39.45 67.17 -36.28
CA GLN A 335 -39.41 68.33 -37.17
C GLN A 335 -40.81 68.72 -37.66
N GLU A 336 -41.65 67.74 -38.04
CA GLU A 336 -43.05 67.99 -38.42
C GLU A 336 -43.86 68.59 -37.26
N ARG A 337 -43.72 68.04 -36.04
CA ARG A 337 -44.38 68.59 -34.85
C ARG A 337 -43.93 70.01 -34.53
N LEU A 338 -42.63 70.31 -34.68
CA LEU A 338 -42.11 71.67 -34.49
C LEU A 338 -42.63 72.62 -35.57
N ALA A 339 -42.73 72.19 -36.82
CA ALA A 339 -43.30 72.98 -37.91
C ALA A 339 -44.78 73.29 -37.65
N ALA A 340 -45.57 72.29 -37.25
CA ALA A 340 -46.97 72.47 -36.87
C ALA A 340 -47.12 73.43 -35.68
N SER A 341 -46.31 73.26 -34.62
CA SER A 341 -46.34 74.15 -33.45
C SER A 341 -45.96 75.61 -33.79
N ARG A 342 -45.01 75.82 -34.71
CA ARG A 342 -44.66 77.17 -35.21
C ARG A 342 -45.82 77.79 -35.98
N GLU A 343 -46.52 77.00 -36.79
CA GLU A 343 -47.68 77.48 -37.54
C GLU A 343 -48.83 77.85 -36.60
N GLU A 344 -49.12 77.01 -35.59
CA GLU A 344 -50.09 77.35 -34.54
C GLU A 344 -49.71 78.62 -33.78
N ALA A 345 -48.43 78.81 -33.45
CA ALA A 345 -47.94 80.02 -32.81
C ALA A 345 -48.12 81.26 -33.70
N ARG A 346 -47.89 81.12 -35.01
CA ARG A 346 -48.14 82.18 -36.00
C ARG A 346 -49.61 82.54 -36.09
N GLN A 347 -50.51 81.56 -36.19
CA GLN A 347 -51.95 81.79 -36.21
C GLN A 347 -52.44 82.47 -34.92
N ARG A 348 -51.89 82.11 -33.75
CA ARG A 348 -52.19 82.80 -32.49
C ARG A 348 -51.73 84.25 -32.48
N LEU A 349 -50.54 84.54 -33.05
CA LEU A 349 -50.05 85.91 -33.20
C LEU A 349 -50.97 86.72 -34.11
N GLU A 350 -51.36 86.17 -35.27
CA GLU A 350 -52.29 86.81 -36.21
C GLU A 350 -53.65 87.12 -35.56
N ALA A 351 -54.21 86.18 -34.79
CA ALA A 351 -55.46 86.38 -34.05
C ALA A 351 -55.35 87.42 -32.92
N ILE A 352 -54.17 87.57 -32.30
CA ILE A 352 -53.92 88.63 -31.31
C ILE A 352 -53.82 89.99 -32.01
N THR A 353 -53.15 90.07 -33.15
CA THR A 353 -53.07 91.31 -33.95
C THR A 353 -54.44 91.72 -34.51
N GLU A 354 -55.27 90.77 -34.95
CA GLU A 354 -56.63 91.06 -35.41
C GLU A 354 -57.53 91.56 -34.27
N LYS A 355 -57.33 91.08 -33.03
CA LYS A 355 -58.01 91.61 -31.84
C LYS A 355 -57.46 92.94 -31.34
N ALA A 356 -56.28 93.36 -31.80
CA ALA A 356 -55.61 94.59 -31.37
C ALA A 356 -55.93 95.81 -32.24
N ASP A 357 -56.73 95.67 -33.31
CA ASP A 357 -57.19 96.79 -34.17
C ASP A 357 -58.65 97.22 -33.86
N PRO A 358 -58.87 98.21 -32.98
CA PRO A 358 -60.10 99.00 -32.94
C PRO A 358 -60.00 100.23 -33.87
N PRO A 359 -61.13 100.73 -34.42
CA PRO A 359 -61.12 101.71 -35.51
C PRO A 359 -60.72 103.10 -35.02
N ARG A 360 -59.82 103.77 -35.76
CA ARG A 360 -59.57 105.21 -35.60
C ARG A 360 -60.03 105.97 -36.84
N GLN A 361 -61.20 106.58 -36.71
CA GLN A 361 -61.55 107.81 -37.41
C GLN A 361 -60.64 108.93 -36.88
N GLU A 362 -60.14 109.80 -37.76
CA GLU A 362 -60.05 111.23 -37.47
C GLU A 362 -59.85 112.04 -38.75
N THR A 363 -60.68 113.08 -38.85
CA THR A 363 -60.83 114.07 -39.92
C THR A 363 -59.74 115.14 -39.91
N ALA A 364 -59.28 115.56 -41.09
CA ALA A 364 -58.47 116.75 -41.30
C ALA A 364 -59.34 117.94 -41.76
N PRO A 365 -58.93 119.20 -41.52
CA PRO A 365 -59.42 120.32 -42.31
C PRO A 365 -58.29 121.10 -43.00
N SER A 366 -58.53 121.46 -44.26
CA SER A 366 -58.33 122.83 -44.73
C SER A 366 -59.20 123.10 -45.95
N VAL A 367 -59.80 124.28 -45.91
CA VAL A 367 -60.81 124.84 -46.80
C VAL A 367 -60.12 125.54 -47.98
N GLU A 368 -60.92 125.76 -49.03
CA GLU A 368 -60.94 126.95 -49.90
C GLU A 368 -60.35 126.83 -51.32
N SER A 369 -61.29 126.91 -52.27
CA SER A 369 -61.10 127.48 -53.61
C SER A 369 -62.11 128.60 -53.77
N ALA A 370 -61.64 129.80 -54.10
CA ALA A 370 -62.45 130.92 -54.53
C ALA A 370 -62.74 130.85 -56.04
N THR A 371 -63.96 131.22 -56.44
CA THR A 371 -64.30 131.84 -57.74
C THR A 371 -65.61 132.63 -57.55
N ASP A 372 -65.58 133.88 -58.01
CA ASP A 372 -66.65 134.84 -58.39
C ASP A 372 -68.10 134.68 -57.88
#